data_AF-A0A2E9V928-F1
#
_entry.id   AF-A0A2E9V928-F1
#
_cell.length_a   1.000
_cell.length_b   1.000
_cell.length_c   1.000
_cell.angle_alpha   90.00
_cell.angle_beta   90.00
_cell.angle_gamma   90.00
#
_symmetry.space_group_name_H-M   'P 1'
#
loop_
_entity.id
_entity.type
_entity.pdbx_description
1 polymer ?
#
loop_
_entity_poly.entity_id
_entity_poly.type
_entity_poly.pdbx_seq_one_letter_code
_entity_poly.pdbx_strand_id
1 'polypeptide(L)'
;MTPDQIRKSYSEFMTKRGAFEIPSASLVPENDPSTLFTGSGMQPMVPYLLGETHPAGRDLINIQKCCRTGDIEEVGDNSHLTFFEMIGRWDLKADPENFKKNQLEWIFDWQVDVLGLNPQHLYVTVFKGDPSVGIDRDDEAIEIWTKIFKARNIDPKIESNGEKYGTSRGGRIFLYDADENWWSRSGRPANMPIGELGGPDSEMFFDFEPNGDIKDHPASDSGRFLEIGNNVFMSHQKVRADSFLPLEKPNIDYGGGLERICAAVNTDRDVYNTPFFKTPKLVLTDLSGKLYHENLKLFRIILDHCRAATFLVGDGVHPGNQDAEYITRRLIRRAMRAAMGLGIKDSFMGKLITAFLDDAKSYSQLQSQREIILNSILTEEKKFQKLLISGEREILKHVVRKGEVTGFDAFNFYQTYGFPKELTEEVLKEQGLEIQNINGFEKASNEHSKMSATASAGKFKGGLADASEKTTAFHTAAHLMLAGLREVLGSHVHQKGSNITADRIRFDFSHDMKMTDEEKRAVEEYVNRGVEAKALVTVSEMAKDEAYSQGVEGSFWEKYPDIVKVYSMEDPSGKIWSKELCGGPHVENCSILSNYGQFKIGKEQSSSAGTRRVKATFVE
;
A
#
# COMPACT_ATOMS: atom_id res chain seq x y z
N MET A 1 9.77 -22.27 -17.65
CA MET A 1 9.47 -22.88 -16.32
C MET A 1 8.32 -22.12 -15.65
N THR A 2 7.58 -22.73 -14.72
CA THR A 2 6.57 -22.03 -13.90
C THR A 2 7.21 -21.26 -12.75
N PRO A 3 6.51 -20.31 -12.10
CA PRO A 3 7.05 -19.54 -10.99
C PRO A 3 7.48 -20.45 -9.83
N ASP A 4 6.63 -21.41 -9.44
CA ASP A 4 6.92 -22.37 -8.38
C ASP A 4 8.16 -23.23 -8.67
N GLN A 5 8.37 -23.61 -9.93
CA GLN A 5 9.58 -24.35 -10.33
C GLN A 5 10.83 -23.49 -10.16
N ILE A 6 10.77 -22.21 -10.52
CA ILE A 6 11.90 -21.28 -10.35
C ILE A 6 12.18 -21.05 -8.86
N ARG A 7 11.16 -20.73 -8.05
CA ARG A 7 11.29 -20.57 -6.59
C ARG A 7 11.94 -21.78 -5.93
N LYS A 8 11.39 -22.97 -6.22
CA LYS A 8 11.90 -24.23 -5.68
C LYS A 8 13.33 -24.50 -6.12
N SER A 9 13.65 -24.26 -7.40
CA SER A 9 15.02 -24.44 -7.91
C SER A 9 16.04 -23.54 -7.20
N TYR A 10 15.66 -22.30 -6.90
CA TYR A 10 16.52 -21.35 -6.21
C TYR A 10 16.79 -21.78 -4.78
N SER A 11 15.71 -22.05 -4.02
CA SER A 11 15.81 -22.55 -2.64
C SER A 11 16.68 -23.80 -2.59
N GLU A 12 16.36 -24.85 -3.36
CA GLU A 12 17.14 -26.09 -3.36
C GLU A 12 18.61 -25.90 -3.77
N PHE A 13 18.90 -24.98 -4.69
CA PHE A 13 20.27 -24.70 -5.14
C PHE A 13 21.11 -24.01 -4.06
N MET A 14 20.52 -23.05 -3.35
CA MET A 14 21.20 -22.27 -2.32
C MET A 14 21.31 -23.02 -0.99
N THR A 15 20.26 -23.75 -0.58
CA THR A 15 20.33 -24.55 0.66
C THR A 15 21.35 -25.68 0.56
N LYS A 16 21.55 -26.28 -0.63
CA LYS A 16 22.65 -27.25 -0.87
C LYS A 16 24.05 -26.65 -0.70
N ARG A 17 24.17 -25.32 -0.79
CA ARG A 17 25.42 -24.57 -0.57
C ARG A 17 25.57 -24.02 0.85
N GLY A 18 24.60 -24.31 1.72
CA GLY A 18 24.64 -23.96 3.14
C GLY A 18 23.90 -22.68 3.52
N ALA A 19 23.26 -21.99 2.56
CA ALA A 19 22.40 -20.85 2.88
C ALA A 19 21.11 -21.30 3.58
N PHE A 20 20.65 -20.52 4.55
CA PHE A 20 19.43 -20.80 5.30
C PHE A 20 18.23 -20.07 4.71
N GLU A 21 17.16 -20.79 4.41
CA GLU A 21 15.92 -20.18 3.91
C GLU A 21 15.09 -19.59 5.04
N ILE A 22 14.80 -18.30 4.93
CA ILE A 22 13.92 -17.56 5.84
C ILE A 22 12.61 -17.20 5.12
N PRO A 23 11.48 -17.07 5.84
CA PRO A 23 10.22 -16.65 5.22
C PRO A 23 10.33 -15.23 4.66
N SER A 24 9.53 -14.93 3.64
CA SER A 24 9.29 -13.56 3.20
C SER A 24 8.70 -12.74 4.35
N ALA A 25 9.20 -11.53 4.56
CA ALA A 25 8.57 -10.54 5.42
C ALA A 25 7.22 -10.08 4.83
N SER A 26 6.39 -9.46 5.68
CA SER A 26 5.14 -8.80 5.28
C SER A 26 5.40 -7.70 4.25
N LEU A 27 4.43 -7.43 3.37
CA LEU A 27 4.42 -6.23 2.53
C LEU A 27 4.28 -4.94 3.34
N VAL A 28 3.79 -5.03 4.58
CA VAL A 28 3.71 -3.90 5.52
C VAL A 28 4.91 -3.97 6.47
N PRO A 29 5.82 -2.99 6.44
CA PRO A 29 6.95 -2.95 7.37
C PRO A 29 6.47 -2.84 8.83
N GLU A 30 6.95 -3.71 9.71
CA GLU A 30 6.53 -3.69 11.12
C GLU A 30 7.15 -2.54 11.93
N ASN A 31 8.32 -2.04 11.54
CA ASN A 31 9.12 -1.08 12.33
C ASN A 31 9.79 0.02 11.48
N ASP A 32 9.25 0.31 10.30
CA ASP A 32 9.80 1.34 9.41
C ASP A 32 8.74 2.38 9.05
N PRO A 33 8.70 3.55 9.72
CA PRO A 33 7.72 4.59 9.42
C PRO A 33 8.07 5.42 8.17
N SER A 34 9.23 5.19 7.54
CA SER A 34 9.69 5.97 6.39
C SER A 34 9.09 5.50 5.06
N THR A 35 8.58 4.27 5.02
CA THR A 35 7.99 3.67 3.82
C THR A 35 6.63 3.04 4.14
N LEU A 36 5.72 3.05 3.16
CA LEU A 36 4.41 2.42 3.32
C LEU A 36 4.45 0.90 3.09
N PHE A 37 5.39 0.43 2.27
CA PHE A 37 5.48 -0.96 1.86
C PHE A 37 6.94 -1.42 1.81
N THR A 38 7.13 -2.73 1.97
CA THR A 38 8.40 -3.39 1.69
C THR A 38 8.68 -3.39 0.18
N GLY A 39 9.66 -2.59 -0.26
CA GLY A 39 9.98 -2.37 -1.68
C GLY A 39 11.16 -3.19 -2.22
N SER A 40 11.89 -3.89 -1.33
CA SER A 40 13.03 -4.76 -1.67
C SER A 40 13.24 -5.86 -0.62
N GLY A 41 13.97 -6.91 -0.99
CA GLY A 41 14.45 -7.94 -0.06
C GLY A 41 15.41 -7.40 1.01
N MET A 42 16.18 -6.37 0.68
CA MET A 42 17.17 -5.74 1.55
C MET A 42 16.51 -5.01 2.73
N GLN A 43 15.32 -4.43 2.55
CA GLN A 43 14.70 -3.56 3.56
C GLN A 43 14.48 -4.24 4.93
N PRO A 44 13.91 -5.47 5.01
CA PRO A 44 13.86 -6.23 6.27
C PRO A 44 15.24 -6.62 6.83
N MET A 45 16.27 -6.62 5.99
CA MET A 45 17.64 -7.04 6.34
C MET A 45 18.53 -5.89 6.83
N VAL A 46 18.09 -4.64 6.71
CA VAL A 46 18.87 -3.43 7.06
C VAL A 46 19.53 -3.52 8.45
N PRO A 47 18.85 -3.90 9.54
CA PRO A 47 19.48 -3.95 10.86
C PRO A 47 20.69 -4.91 10.91
N TYR A 48 20.58 -6.05 10.23
CA TYR A 48 21.62 -7.07 10.20
C TYR A 48 22.78 -6.70 9.28
N LEU A 49 22.49 -6.04 8.15
CA LEU A 49 23.51 -5.46 7.27
C LEU A 49 24.34 -4.38 7.98
N LEU A 50 23.72 -3.63 8.90
CA LEU A 50 24.37 -2.64 9.76
C LEU A 50 25.13 -3.26 10.96
N GLY A 51 25.10 -4.58 11.12
CA GLY A 51 25.96 -5.31 12.05
C GLY A 51 25.24 -6.09 13.15
N GLU A 52 23.91 -6.02 13.24
CA GLU A 52 23.15 -6.91 14.12
C GLU A 52 23.30 -8.38 13.72
N THR A 53 23.05 -9.30 14.64
CA THR A 53 23.11 -10.73 14.35
C THR A 53 21.72 -11.25 14.03
N HIS A 54 21.55 -11.86 12.86
CA HIS A 54 20.29 -12.51 12.51
C HIS A 54 20.17 -13.87 13.21
N PRO A 55 18.99 -14.23 13.79
CA PRO A 55 18.82 -15.46 14.56
C PRO A 55 19.03 -16.74 13.74
N ALA A 56 18.81 -16.69 12.42
CA ALA A 56 19.02 -17.82 11.51
C ALA A 56 20.47 -17.95 10.98
N GLY A 57 21.42 -17.13 11.48
CA GLY A 57 22.80 -17.14 11.04
C GLY A 57 23.09 -16.06 10.00
N ARG A 58 24.15 -16.26 9.19
CA ARG A 58 24.72 -15.21 8.35
C ARG A 58 24.40 -15.30 6.85
N ASP A 59 24.28 -16.51 6.30
CA ASP A 59 24.02 -16.74 4.88
C ASP A 59 22.56 -17.11 4.73
N LEU A 60 21.75 -16.17 4.25
CA LEU A 60 20.31 -16.20 4.28
C LEU A 60 19.78 -16.07 2.86
N ILE A 61 18.70 -16.77 2.55
CA ILE A 61 17.95 -16.59 1.31
C ILE A 61 16.46 -16.45 1.59
N ASN A 62 15.78 -15.68 0.75
CA ASN A 62 14.32 -15.70 0.68
C ASN A 62 13.82 -15.33 -0.72
N ILE A 63 12.50 -15.33 -0.87
CA ILE A 63 11.81 -14.76 -2.03
C ILE A 63 10.82 -13.74 -1.47
N GLN A 64 11.29 -12.50 -1.37
CA GLN A 64 10.58 -11.42 -0.72
C GLN A 64 9.45 -10.89 -1.60
N LYS A 65 8.24 -10.84 -1.06
CA LYS A 65 7.13 -10.06 -1.62
C LYS A 65 7.48 -8.57 -1.59
N CYS A 66 7.40 -7.88 -2.72
CA CYS A 66 7.70 -6.45 -2.83
C CYS A 66 6.52 -5.68 -3.43
N CYS A 67 6.31 -4.46 -2.94
CA CYS A 67 5.37 -3.50 -3.51
C CYS A 67 6.07 -2.16 -3.73
N ARG A 68 6.05 -1.64 -4.96
CA ARG A 68 6.61 -0.33 -5.32
C ARG A 68 5.53 0.56 -5.88
N THR A 69 5.33 1.70 -5.22
CA THR A 69 4.34 2.70 -5.65
C THR A 69 4.91 3.78 -6.54
N GLY A 70 6.25 3.90 -6.61
CA GLY A 70 6.93 4.81 -7.52
C GLY A 70 6.70 4.45 -8.98
N ASP A 71 6.65 3.15 -9.28
CA ASP A 71 6.59 2.61 -10.65
C ASP A 71 5.14 2.46 -11.19
N ILE A 72 4.16 2.95 -10.44
CA ILE A 72 2.72 2.75 -10.71
C ILE A 72 2.29 3.42 -12.03
N GLU A 73 2.99 4.46 -12.49
CA GLU A 73 2.65 5.17 -13.74
C GLU A 73 3.25 4.49 -14.98
N GLU A 74 4.33 3.74 -14.79
CA GLU A 74 5.06 2.95 -15.77
C GLU A 74 4.35 1.61 -16.06
N VAL A 75 3.58 1.10 -15.07
CA VAL A 75 2.73 -0.08 -15.23
C VAL A 75 1.85 0.05 -16.47
N GLY A 76 1.97 -0.94 -17.37
CA GLY A 76 1.38 -0.91 -18.70
C GLY A 76 2.41 -1.11 -19.81
N ASP A 77 3.70 -0.89 -19.51
CA ASP A 77 4.80 -1.34 -20.36
C ASP A 77 5.06 -2.86 -20.20
N ASN A 78 6.15 -3.38 -20.77
CA ASN A 78 6.41 -4.82 -20.79
C ASN A 78 7.20 -5.36 -19.58
N SER A 79 7.60 -4.53 -18.61
CA SER A 79 8.56 -4.94 -17.57
C SER A 79 8.28 -4.42 -16.14
N HIS A 80 7.46 -3.38 -15.96
CA HIS A 80 7.14 -2.83 -14.65
C HIS A 80 5.93 -3.50 -14.01
N LEU A 81 6.01 -3.68 -12.69
CA LEU A 81 4.97 -4.28 -11.86
C LEU A 81 4.87 -3.50 -10.55
N THR A 82 3.65 -3.26 -10.07
CA THR A 82 3.44 -2.68 -8.73
C THR A 82 3.81 -3.70 -7.66
N PHE A 83 3.43 -4.95 -7.88
CA PHE A 83 3.77 -6.09 -7.01
C PHE A 83 4.61 -7.09 -7.77
N PHE A 84 5.74 -7.46 -7.18
CA PHE A 84 6.66 -8.44 -7.74
C PHE A 84 7.37 -9.18 -6.61
N GLU A 85 8.07 -10.24 -6.96
CA GLU A 85 8.84 -11.04 -6.01
C GLU A 85 10.33 -10.85 -6.26
N MET A 86 11.06 -10.51 -5.22
CA MET A 86 12.51 -10.34 -5.27
C MET A 86 13.18 -11.56 -4.64
N ILE A 87 13.89 -12.33 -5.46
CA ILE A 87 14.81 -13.36 -5.00
C ILE A 87 15.95 -12.67 -4.26
N GLY A 88 16.20 -13.11 -3.02
CA GLY A 88 17.16 -12.50 -2.13
C GLY A 88 18.22 -13.47 -1.63
N ARG A 89 19.48 -13.01 -1.59
CA ARG A 89 20.56 -13.64 -0.79
C ARG A 89 21.30 -12.58 0.00
N TRP A 90 21.54 -12.87 1.28
CA TRP A 90 22.34 -12.04 2.17
C TRP A 90 23.42 -12.87 2.83
N ASP A 91 24.68 -12.53 2.58
CA ASP A 91 25.82 -13.07 3.32
C ASP A 91 26.34 -11.97 4.24
N LEU A 92 25.91 -12.04 5.50
CA LEU A 92 26.15 -11.02 6.51
C LEU A 92 27.55 -11.22 7.12
N LYS A 93 28.37 -10.17 7.15
CA LYS A 93 29.77 -10.24 7.61
C LYS A 93 30.52 -11.37 6.87
N ALA A 94 30.40 -11.35 5.55
CA ALA A 94 30.95 -12.32 4.63
C ALA A 94 32.49 -12.40 4.72
N ASP A 95 33.05 -13.49 4.21
CA ASP A 95 34.49 -13.66 4.07
C ASP A 95 35.04 -12.73 2.97
N PRO A 96 35.84 -11.71 3.32
CA PRO A 96 36.32 -10.72 2.35
C PRO A 96 37.20 -11.34 1.25
N GLU A 97 37.78 -12.52 1.45
CA GLU A 97 38.63 -13.16 0.43
C GLU A 97 37.82 -13.74 -0.75
N ASN A 98 36.57 -14.13 -0.53
CA ASN A 98 35.81 -14.93 -1.50
C ASN A 98 34.36 -14.49 -1.72
N PHE A 99 33.86 -13.49 -0.98
CA PHE A 99 32.43 -13.12 -1.00
C PHE A 99 31.90 -12.77 -2.40
N LYS A 100 32.61 -11.95 -3.20
CA LYS A 100 32.19 -11.62 -4.58
C LYS A 100 32.22 -12.83 -5.47
N LYS A 101 33.32 -13.61 -5.40
CA LYS A 101 33.50 -14.81 -6.21
C LYS A 101 32.34 -15.79 -5.99
N ASN A 102 32.07 -16.14 -4.74
CA ASN A 102 30.98 -17.06 -4.40
C ASN A 102 29.64 -16.52 -4.87
N GLN A 103 29.36 -15.23 -4.64
CA GLN A 103 28.10 -14.63 -5.05
C GLN A 103 27.90 -14.69 -6.58
N LEU A 104 28.88 -14.21 -7.35
CA LEU A 104 28.78 -14.13 -8.81
C LEU A 104 28.75 -15.50 -9.46
N GLU A 105 29.61 -16.43 -9.03
CA GLU A 105 29.62 -17.81 -9.55
C GLU A 105 28.30 -18.53 -9.24
N TRP A 106 27.77 -18.41 -8.01
CA TRP A 106 26.56 -19.13 -7.61
C TRP A 106 25.32 -18.64 -8.35
N ILE A 107 25.13 -17.32 -8.48
CA ILE A 107 23.98 -16.79 -9.23
C ILE A 107 24.09 -17.14 -10.71
N PHE A 108 25.28 -17.03 -11.30
CA PHE A 108 25.47 -17.42 -12.69
C PHE A 108 25.20 -18.90 -12.92
N ASP A 109 25.74 -19.79 -12.08
CA ASP A 109 25.50 -21.24 -12.17
C ASP A 109 24.02 -21.57 -12.00
N TRP A 110 23.30 -20.91 -11.08
CA TRP A 110 21.86 -21.11 -10.95
C TRP A 110 21.12 -20.68 -12.22
N GLN A 111 21.40 -19.48 -12.72
CA GLN A 111 20.74 -18.95 -13.91
C GLN A 111 21.06 -19.75 -15.18
N VAL A 112 22.29 -20.19 -15.37
CA VAL A 112 22.73 -20.87 -16.59
C VAL A 112 22.56 -22.38 -16.50
N ASP A 113 23.05 -23.02 -15.44
CA ASP A 113 23.05 -24.49 -15.35
C ASP A 113 21.74 -25.06 -14.83
N VAL A 114 21.06 -24.36 -13.93
CA VAL A 114 19.80 -24.85 -13.34
C VAL A 114 18.60 -24.37 -14.13
N LEU A 115 18.50 -23.07 -14.43
CA LEU A 115 17.38 -22.53 -15.20
C LEU A 115 17.55 -22.70 -16.72
N GLY A 116 18.76 -22.96 -17.20
CA GLY A 116 19.03 -23.18 -18.61
C GLY A 116 19.10 -21.89 -19.45
N LEU A 117 19.38 -20.73 -18.85
CA LEU A 117 19.56 -19.50 -19.61
C LEU A 117 20.77 -19.62 -20.54
N ASN A 118 20.61 -19.16 -21.79
CA ASN A 118 21.72 -19.13 -22.74
C ASN A 118 22.73 -18.06 -22.31
N PRO A 119 23.98 -18.42 -21.94
CA PRO A 119 24.96 -17.44 -21.48
C PRO A 119 25.36 -16.43 -22.57
N GLN A 120 25.12 -16.72 -23.86
CA GLN A 120 25.37 -15.77 -24.95
C GLN A 120 24.44 -14.55 -24.91
N HIS A 121 23.32 -14.65 -24.19
CA HIS A 121 22.37 -13.56 -24.01
C HIS A 121 22.61 -12.80 -22.71
N LEU A 122 23.55 -13.24 -21.87
CA LEU A 122 23.87 -12.57 -20.62
C LEU A 122 24.88 -11.46 -20.84
N TYR A 123 24.62 -10.32 -20.22
CA TYR A 123 25.48 -9.15 -20.15
C TYR A 123 25.57 -8.72 -18.69
N VAL A 124 26.68 -8.09 -18.32
CA VAL A 124 26.86 -7.62 -16.94
C VAL A 124 27.35 -6.19 -16.91
N THR A 125 26.98 -5.48 -15.87
CA THR A 125 27.46 -4.13 -15.56
C THR A 125 28.35 -4.18 -14.31
N VAL A 126 29.34 -3.30 -14.23
CA VAL A 126 30.28 -3.23 -13.11
C VAL A 126 30.65 -1.79 -12.83
N PHE A 127 30.77 -1.44 -11.54
CA PHE A 127 31.17 -0.11 -11.10
C PHE A 127 32.52 0.33 -11.69
N LYS A 128 32.51 1.48 -12.38
CA LYS A 128 33.69 2.08 -13.04
C LYS A 128 34.62 2.84 -12.09
N GLY A 129 34.24 2.96 -10.82
CA GLY A 129 34.94 3.76 -9.81
C GLY A 129 34.39 5.18 -9.70
N ASP A 130 34.64 5.81 -8.55
CA ASP A 130 34.40 7.24 -8.33
C ASP A 130 35.63 7.87 -7.66
N PRO A 131 36.62 8.33 -8.47
CA PRO A 131 37.82 8.96 -7.96
C PRO A 131 37.56 10.25 -7.15
N SER A 132 36.40 10.89 -7.31
CA SER A 132 36.07 12.14 -6.60
C SER A 132 35.87 11.94 -5.09
N VAL A 133 35.56 10.70 -4.67
CA VAL A 133 35.39 10.28 -3.27
C VAL A 133 36.39 9.19 -2.87
N GLY A 134 37.41 8.94 -3.70
CA GLY A 134 38.48 7.99 -3.42
C GLY A 134 38.06 6.51 -3.48
N ILE A 135 37.11 6.16 -4.36
CA ILE A 135 36.67 4.78 -4.55
C ILE A 135 37.13 4.28 -5.92
N ASP A 136 37.88 3.19 -5.92
CA ASP A 136 38.43 2.58 -7.12
C ASP A 136 37.38 1.80 -7.93
N ARG A 137 37.73 1.47 -9.17
CA ARG A 137 36.95 0.57 -10.02
C ARG A 137 36.89 -0.83 -9.42
N ASP A 138 35.78 -1.53 -9.59
CA ASP A 138 35.63 -2.91 -9.12
C ASP A 138 36.33 -3.93 -10.05
N ASP A 139 37.66 -3.90 -10.06
CA ASP A 139 38.49 -4.81 -10.87
C ASP A 139 38.31 -6.28 -10.48
N GLU A 140 38.01 -6.56 -9.21
CA GLU A 140 37.74 -7.91 -8.72
C GLU A 140 36.52 -8.52 -9.42
N ALA A 141 35.40 -7.78 -9.48
CA ALA A 141 34.20 -8.24 -10.19
C ALA A 141 34.47 -8.43 -11.70
N ILE A 142 35.22 -7.53 -12.33
CA ILE A 142 35.63 -7.65 -13.75
C ILE A 142 36.39 -8.96 -13.99
N GLU A 143 37.37 -9.27 -13.13
CA GLU A 143 38.16 -10.49 -13.24
C GLU A 143 37.33 -11.76 -13.05
N ILE A 144 36.43 -11.77 -12.06
CA ILE A 144 35.53 -12.90 -11.80
C ILE A 144 34.60 -13.13 -13.00
N TRP A 145 33.93 -12.09 -13.48
CA TRP A 145 33.06 -12.20 -14.65
C TRP A 145 33.81 -12.64 -15.90
N THR A 146 35.03 -12.14 -16.10
CA THR A 146 35.89 -12.57 -17.21
C THR A 146 36.16 -14.07 -17.16
N LYS A 147 36.44 -14.63 -15.96
CA LYS A 147 36.65 -16.06 -15.77
C LYS A 147 35.36 -16.85 -16.02
N ILE A 148 34.23 -16.39 -15.50
CA ILE A 148 32.90 -17.02 -15.69
C ILE A 148 32.54 -17.10 -17.17
N PHE A 149 32.62 -16.00 -17.92
CA PHE A 149 32.31 -15.99 -19.35
C PHE A 149 33.27 -16.88 -20.16
N LYS A 150 34.58 -16.83 -19.87
CA LYS A 150 35.57 -17.68 -20.56
C LYS A 150 35.31 -19.16 -20.32
N ALA A 151 34.90 -19.55 -19.11
CA ALA A 151 34.49 -20.93 -18.81
C ALA A 151 33.29 -21.39 -19.65
N ARG A 152 32.51 -20.45 -20.21
CA ARG A 152 31.40 -20.70 -21.15
C ARG A 152 31.75 -20.43 -22.62
N ASN A 153 33.04 -20.37 -22.95
CA ASN A 153 33.55 -20.08 -24.30
C ASN A 153 33.08 -18.72 -24.85
N ILE A 154 32.88 -17.75 -23.97
CA ILE A 154 32.61 -16.35 -24.31
C ILE A 154 33.88 -15.57 -24.00
N ASP A 155 34.40 -14.81 -24.97
CA ASP A 155 35.50 -13.87 -24.74
C ASP A 155 34.92 -12.48 -24.47
N PRO A 156 34.72 -12.08 -23.20
CA PRO A 156 34.01 -10.85 -22.89
C PRO A 156 34.91 -9.65 -23.14
N LYS A 157 34.44 -8.69 -23.95
CA LYS A 157 35.08 -7.39 -24.04
C LYS A 157 34.53 -6.45 -22.97
N ILE A 158 35.43 -5.73 -22.32
CA ILE A 158 35.08 -4.68 -21.37
C ILE A 158 34.78 -3.40 -22.17
N GLU A 159 33.62 -2.80 -21.92
CA GLU A 159 33.11 -1.61 -22.61
C GLU A 159 32.90 -0.46 -21.61
N SER A 160 33.75 0.56 -21.68
CA SER A 160 33.74 1.72 -20.77
C SER A 160 32.94 2.93 -21.26
N ASN A 161 32.41 2.87 -22.48
CA ASN A 161 31.64 3.93 -23.13
C ASN A 161 30.38 3.34 -23.78
N GLY A 162 29.62 2.56 -23.00
CA GLY A 162 28.39 1.90 -23.43
C GLY A 162 27.38 2.85 -24.05
N GLU A 163 27.18 4.03 -23.46
CA GLU A 163 26.26 5.07 -23.97
C GLU A 163 26.58 5.53 -25.40
N LYS A 164 27.86 5.55 -25.78
CA LYS A 164 28.30 6.02 -27.11
C LYS A 164 28.30 4.90 -28.14
N TYR A 165 28.77 3.72 -27.73
CA TYR A 165 29.07 2.64 -28.66
C TYR A 165 28.09 1.47 -28.59
N GLY A 166 27.23 1.40 -27.58
CA GLY A 166 26.35 0.26 -27.38
C GLY A 166 27.10 -1.07 -27.39
N THR A 167 26.49 -2.06 -28.02
CA THR A 167 27.10 -3.36 -28.32
C THR A 167 28.01 -3.37 -29.56
N SER A 168 28.15 -2.27 -30.31
CA SER A 168 28.87 -2.24 -31.60
C SER A 168 30.35 -2.66 -31.56
N ARG A 169 31.01 -2.60 -30.39
CA ARG A 169 32.40 -3.05 -30.21
C ARG A 169 32.51 -4.49 -29.69
N GLY A 170 31.38 -5.16 -29.49
CA GLY A 170 31.28 -6.50 -28.90
C GLY A 170 31.38 -6.50 -27.38
N GLY A 171 31.04 -5.38 -26.72
CA GLY A 171 31.03 -5.26 -25.27
C GLY A 171 30.15 -6.34 -24.60
N ARG A 172 30.59 -6.86 -23.47
CA ARG A 172 29.90 -7.89 -22.67
C ARG A 172 29.86 -7.55 -21.18
N ILE A 173 30.94 -6.95 -20.70
CA ILE A 173 31.06 -6.35 -19.37
C ILE A 173 31.06 -4.83 -19.57
N PHE A 174 30.02 -4.14 -19.13
CA PHE A 174 29.86 -2.70 -19.28
C PHE A 174 30.26 -1.99 -17.99
N LEU A 175 30.96 -0.87 -18.08
CA LEU A 175 31.37 -0.10 -16.92
C LEU A 175 30.54 1.18 -16.79
N TYR A 176 29.85 1.35 -15.65
CA TYR A 176 29.04 2.53 -15.37
C TYR A 176 29.42 3.20 -14.04
N ASP A 177 29.02 4.47 -13.85
CA ASP A 177 29.30 5.21 -12.60
C ASP A 177 28.30 4.84 -11.50
N ALA A 178 28.31 5.64 -10.45
CA ALA A 178 27.49 5.48 -9.26
C ALA A 178 26.00 5.73 -9.48
N ASP A 179 25.56 6.17 -10.67
CA ASP A 179 24.13 6.18 -10.99
C ASP A 179 23.60 4.78 -11.26
N GLU A 180 24.42 3.95 -11.89
CA GLU A 180 24.02 2.61 -12.34
C GLU A 180 24.62 1.50 -11.48
N ASN A 181 25.84 1.68 -10.95
CA ASN A 181 26.58 0.61 -10.27
C ASN A 181 27.13 0.98 -8.90
N TRP A 182 26.38 1.75 -8.13
CA TRP A 182 26.67 1.96 -6.71
C TRP A 182 25.40 1.90 -5.89
N TRP A 183 25.45 1.12 -4.81
CA TRP A 183 24.34 0.99 -3.91
C TRP A 183 24.62 1.63 -2.54
N SER A 184 23.68 2.47 -2.11
CA SER A 184 23.50 2.88 -0.72
C SER A 184 22.05 3.33 -0.51
N ARG A 185 21.58 3.44 0.74
CA ARG A 185 20.23 3.97 1.01
C ARG A 185 20.08 5.45 0.65
N SER A 186 21.18 6.16 0.48
CA SER A 186 21.21 7.59 0.11
C SER A 186 21.61 7.82 -1.35
N GLY A 187 21.64 6.76 -2.17
CA GLY A 187 22.05 6.81 -3.57
C GLY A 187 23.56 6.99 -3.73
N ARG A 188 23.97 8.01 -4.50
CA ARG A 188 25.38 8.24 -4.84
C ARG A 188 26.30 8.37 -3.61
N PRO A 189 27.59 7.98 -3.70
CA PRO A 189 28.56 8.11 -2.62
C PRO A 189 28.63 9.51 -1.99
N ALA A 190 28.54 10.55 -2.81
CA ALA A 190 28.57 11.94 -2.36
C ALA A 190 27.44 12.28 -1.38
N ASN A 191 26.26 11.66 -1.54
CA ASN A 191 25.06 11.95 -0.76
C ASN A 191 24.95 11.13 0.54
N MET A 192 25.76 10.08 0.69
CA MET A 192 25.76 9.23 1.88
C MET A 192 26.07 10.05 3.15
N PRO A 193 25.33 9.88 4.25
CA PRO A 193 25.72 10.32 5.58
C PRO A 193 27.00 9.65 6.07
N ILE A 194 27.73 10.34 6.95
CA ILE A 194 28.86 9.73 7.67
C ILE A 194 28.34 8.56 8.52
N GLY A 195 29.03 7.42 8.44
CA GLY A 195 28.69 6.17 9.11
C GLY A 195 27.86 5.21 8.26
N GLU A 196 27.28 5.67 7.15
CA GLU A 196 26.47 4.81 6.28
C GLU A 196 27.32 3.81 5.49
N LEU A 197 26.76 2.62 5.30
CA LEU A 197 27.33 1.56 4.48
C LEU A 197 26.87 1.69 3.03
N GLY A 198 27.77 1.37 2.11
CA GLY A 198 27.49 1.29 0.68
C GLY A 198 28.56 0.47 -0.03
N GLY A 199 28.41 0.30 -1.33
CA GLY A 199 29.41 -0.40 -2.10
C GLY A 199 29.10 -0.46 -3.59
N PRO A 200 30.09 -0.94 -4.37
CA PRO A 200 29.86 -1.21 -5.77
C PRO A 200 28.84 -2.33 -5.91
N ASP A 201 28.14 -2.32 -7.03
CA ASP A 201 27.33 -3.46 -7.44
C ASP A 201 27.69 -3.92 -8.85
N SER A 202 27.18 -5.10 -9.18
CA SER A 202 27.27 -5.67 -10.52
C SER A 202 25.96 -6.32 -10.90
N GLU A 203 25.33 -5.79 -11.94
CA GLU A 203 24.02 -6.25 -12.39
C GLU A 203 24.13 -7.18 -13.59
N MET A 204 23.12 -8.02 -13.75
CA MET A 204 23.02 -9.05 -14.77
C MET A 204 21.81 -8.75 -15.65
N PHE A 205 22.04 -8.67 -16.96
CA PHE A 205 21.02 -8.36 -17.96
C PHE A 205 20.86 -9.52 -18.95
N PHE A 206 19.62 -9.77 -19.34
CA PHE A 206 19.29 -10.69 -20.42
C PHE A 206 18.93 -9.91 -21.69
N ASP A 207 19.58 -10.26 -22.80
CA ASP A 207 19.34 -9.70 -24.13
C ASP A 207 18.24 -10.49 -24.86
N PHE A 208 17.08 -9.86 -25.04
CA PHE A 208 15.96 -10.42 -25.78
C PHE A 208 16.05 -10.17 -27.29
N GLU A 209 16.91 -9.26 -27.73
CA GLU A 209 17.09 -8.92 -29.14
C GLU A 209 18.59 -8.92 -29.53
N PRO A 210 19.26 -10.09 -29.61
CA PRO A 210 20.69 -10.16 -29.92
C PRO A 210 21.11 -9.47 -31.23
N ASN A 211 20.18 -9.36 -32.19
CA ASN A 211 20.36 -8.69 -33.48
C ASN A 211 19.70 -7.29 -33.54
N GLY A 212 19.35 -6.72 -32.38
CA GLY A 212 18.74 -5.41 -32.23
C GLY A 212 19.73 -4.27 -32.52
N ASP A 213 19.37 -3.04 -32.13
CA ASP A 213 20.23 -1.89 -32.40
C ASP A 213 21.58 -2.06 -31.70
N ILE A 214 22.66 -1.95 -32.47
CA ILE A 214 24.03 -2.05 -31.98
C ILE A 214 24.40 -0.88 -31.05
N LYS A 215 23.58 0.17 -31.01
CA LYS A 215 23.69 1.30 -30.06
C LYS A 215 23.06 1.02 -28.71
N ASP A 216 22.19 0.02 -28.61
CA ASP A 216 21.64 -0.39 -27.32
C ASP A 216 22.75 -0.96 -26.42
N HIS A 217 22.57 -0.78 -25.12
CA HIS A 217 23.43 -1.28 -24.04
C HIS A 217 22.58 -1.61 -22.81
N PRO A 218 23.13 -2.29 -21.78
CA PRO A 218 22.37 -2.68 -20.60
C PRO A 218 21.57 -1.55 -19.93
N ALA A 219 22.17 -0.37 -19.74
CA ALA A 219 21.50 0.82 -19.17
C ALA A 219 20.67 1.64 -20.20
N SER A 220 20.23 1.06 -21.32
CA SER A 220 19.44 1.79 -22.33
C SER A 220 17.94 1.52 -22.17
N ASP A 221 17.11 2.54 -22.40
CA ASP A 221 15.64 2.45 -22.34
C ASP A 221 15.00 1.70 -23.56
N SER A 222 15.80 0.92 -24.29
CA SER A 222 15.38 0.23 -25.53
C SER A 222 14.45 -0.97 -25.28
N GLY A 223 14.39 -1.48 -24.06
CA GLY A 223 13.67 -2.71 -23.71
C GLY A 223 14.29 -3.99 -24.30
N ARG A 224 15.46 -3.89 -24.94
CA ARG A 224 16.26 -5.03 -25.42
C ARG A 224 16.91 -5.78 -24.25
N PHE A 225 17.51 -5.02 -23.35
CA PHE A 225 18.16 -5.55 -22.15
C PHE A 225 17.20 -5.46 -20.98
N LEU A 226 17.03 -6.57 -20.26
CA LEU A 226 16.26 -6.61 -19.03
C LEU A 226 17.16 -7.05 -17.89
N GLU A 227 17.25 -6.23 -16.86
CA GLU A 227 17.95 -6.59 -15.62
C GLU A 227 17.22 -7.75 -14.93
N ILE A 228 17.94 -8.84 -14.68
CA ILE A 228 17.42 -10.05 -14.03
C ILE A 228 18.09 -10.32 -12.68
N GLY A 229 19.04 -9.49 -12.26
CA GLY A 229 19.57 -9.50 -10.90
C GLY A 229 20.68 -8.49 -10.66
N ASN A 230 20.75 -7.99 -9.44
CA ASN A 230 21.74 -7.05 -8.97
C ASN A 230 22.52 -7.68 -7.80
N ASN A 231 23.85 -7.71 -7.91
CA ASN A 231 24.77 -8.18 -6.88
C ASN A 231 25.43 -6.99 -6.19
N VAL A 232 24.90 -6.59 -5.03
CA VAL A 232 25.46 -5.49 -4.23
C VAL A 232 26.54 -6.00 -3.29
N PHE A 233 27.73 -5.40 -3.39
CA PHE A 233 28.87 -5.69 -2.53
C PHE A 233 29.04 -4.59 -1.49
N MET A 234 28.25 -4.62 -0.40
CA MET A 234 28.36 -3.62 0.65
C MET A 234 29.70 -3.77 1.38
N SER A 235 30.70 -3.02 0.92
CA SER A 235 32.09 -3.18 1.31
C SER A 235 32.75 -1.89 1.78
N HIS A 236 32.02 -0.77 1.81
CA HIS A 236 32.54 0.53 2.21
C HIS A 236 31.67 1.18 3.29
N GLN A 237 32.32 1.90 4.19
CA GLN A 237 31.66 2.82 5.13
C GLN A 237 32.15 4.24 4.87
N LYS A 238 31.22 5.19 4.80
CA LYS A 238 31.59 6.60 4.71
C LYS A 238 32.10 7.10 6.05
N VAL A 239 33.30 7.66 6.07
CA VAL A 239 33.92 8.17 7.31
C VAL A 239 34.04 9.69 7.34
N ARG A 240 34.09 10.34 6.17
CA ARG A 240 34.08 11.80 6.00
C ARG A 240 33.34 12.16 4.71
N ALA A 241 33.13 13.45 4.45
CA ALA A 241 32.38 13.92 3.28
C ALA A 241 32.91 13.35 1.95
N ASP A 242 34.23 13.20 1.84
CA ASP A 242 35.00 12.84 0.66
C ASP A 242 35.86 11.57 0.86
N SER A 243 35.55 10.75 1.86
CA SER A 243 36.38 9.59 2.19
C SER A 243 35.57 8.40 2.71
N PHE A 244 35.92 7.24 2.17
CA PHE A 244 35.39 5.93 2.50
C PHE A 244 36.51 5.02 3.03
N LEU A 245 36.15 4.10 3.93
CA LEU A 245 37.03 3.01 4.34
C LEU A 245 36.41 1.66 3.95
N PRO A 246 37.23 0.68 3.53
CA PRO A 246 36.75 -0.68 3.32
C PRO A 246 36.31 -1.30 4.65
N LEU A 247 35.27 -2.13 4.59
CA LEU A 247 34.79 -2.92 5.71
C LEU A 247 35.69 -4.14 5.93
N GLU A 248 36.03 -4.43 7.19
CA GLU A 248 36.75 -5.67 7.56
C GLU A 248 35.93 -6.92 7.19
N LYS A 249 34.60 -6.82 7.32
CA LYS A 249 33.65 -7.89 6.98
C LYS A 249 32.55 -7.31 6.10
N PRO A 250 32.66 -7.43 4.76
CA PRO A 250 31.64 -6.91 3.85
C PRO A 250 30.33 -7.70 3.97
N ASN A 251 29.27 -7.19 3.35
CA ASN A 251 28.02 -7.94 3.19
C ASN A 251 27.71 -8.15 1.70
N ILE A 252 27.02 -9.25 1.40
CA ILE A 252 26.33 -9.44 0.12
C ILE A 252 24.87 -9.06 0.30
N ASP A 253 24.33 -8.34 -0.68
CA ASP A 253 22.89 -8.18 -0.90
C ASP A 253 22.60 -8.45 -2.37
N TYR A 254 21.93 -9.57 -2.64
CA TYR A 254 21.49 -9.93 -3.96
C TYR A 254 20.00 -9.70 -4.10
N GLY A 255 19.58 -9.03 -5.18
CA GLY A 255 18.18 -8.88 -5.55
C GLY A 255 17.95 -9.31 -7.00
N GLY A 256 17.13 -10.34 -7.22
CA GLY A 256 16.72 -10.78 -8.56
C GLY A 256 15.21 -10.73 -8.74
N GLY A 257 14.70 -9.95 -9.69
CA GLY A 257 13.27 -9.90 -9.98
C GLY A 257 12.76 -11.23 -10.55
N LEU A 258 11.98 -11.99 -9.79
CA LEU A 258 11.52 -13.33 -10.17
C LEU A 258 10.71 -13.31 -11.47
N GLU A 259 9.87 -12.30 -11.67
CA GLU A 259 9.08 -12.12 -12.89
C GLU A 259 9.97 -11.85 -14.11
N ARG A 260 11.04 -11.06 -13.95
CA ARG A 260 12.01 -10.77 -15.01
C ARG A 260 12.89 -11.99 -15.33
N ILE A 261 13.31 -12.73 -14.31
CA ILE A 261 13.99 -14.03 -14.49
C ILE A 261 13.06 -15.01 -15.23
N CYS A 262 11.78 -15.05 -14.87
CA CYS A 262 10.79 -15.88 -15.54
C CYS A 262 10.58 -15.47 -17.00
N ALA A 263 10.60 -14.18 -17.31
CA ALA A 263 10.60 -13.66 -18.68
C ALA A 263 11.82 -14.18 -19.47
N ALA A 264 13.03 -14.09 -18.91
CA ALA A 264 14.25 -14.60 -19.53
C ALA A 264 14.20 -16.13 -19.77
N VAL A 265 13.78 -16.90 -18.77
CA VAL A 265 13.67 -18.38 -18.85
C VAL A 265 12.67 -18.82 -19.91
N ASN A 266 11.61 -18.05 -20.13
CA ASN A 266 10.61 -18.36 -21.15
C ASN A 266 10.86 -17.61 -22.48
N THR A 267 11.98 -16.89 -22.60
CA THR A 267 12.40 -16.15 -23.80
C THR A 267 11.36 -15.18 -24.36
N ASP A 268 10.58 -14.55 -23.47
CA ASP A 268 9.61 -13.52 -23.82
C ASP A 268 9.85 -12.29 -22.93
N ARG A 269 10.15 -11.14 -23.54
CA ARG A 269 10.48 -9.90 -22.83
C ARG A 269 9.28 -9.28 -22.11
N ASP A 270 8.08 -9.72 -22.42
CA ASP A 270 6.87 -9.24 -21.79
C ASP A 270 6.61 -10.04 -20.52
N VAL A 271 6.81 -9.41 -19.35
CA VAL A 271 6.59 -10.07 -18.05
C VAL A 271 5.16 -10.58 -17.90
N TYR A 272 4.19 -10.00 -18.62
CA TYR A 272 2.78 -10.41 -18.63
C TYR A 272 2.49 -11.59 -19.57
N ASN A 273 3.46 -12.02 -20.37
CA ASN A 273 3.42 -13.28 -21.11
C ASN A 273 3.98 -14.47 -20.32
N THR A 274 4.61 -14.20 -19.18
CA THR A 274 5.10 -15.27 -18.31
C THR A 274 3.94 -16.08 -17.70
N PRO A 275 4.23 -17.30 -17.23
CA PRO A 275 3.25 -18.13 -16.52
C PRO A 275 2.56 -17.48 -15.31
N PHE A 276 3.12 -16.40 -14.73
CA PHE A 276 2.46 -15.63 -13.65
C PHE A 276 1.10 -15.07 -14.04
N PHE A 277 0.92 -14.73 -15.32
CA PHE A 277 -0.26 -14.04 -15.82
C PHE A 277 -1.05 -14.88 -16.82
N LYS A 278 -0.64 -16.13 -17.07
CA LYS A 278 -1.26 -16.96 -18.11
C LYS A 278 -2.75 -17.20 -17.85
N THR A 279 -3.12 -17.73 -16.68
CA THR A 279 -4.53 -18.00 -16.34
C THR A 279 -5.34 -16.70 -16.19
N PRO A 280 -4.87 -15.69 -15.43
CA PRO A 280 -5.60 -14.42 -15.29
C PRO A 280 -5.80 -13.69 -16.63
N LYS A 281 -4.82 -13.73 -17.55
CA LYS A 281 -4.94 -13.12 -18.87
C LYS A 281 -5.99 -13.80 -19.76
N LEU A 282 -6.11 -15.13 -19.68
CA LEU A 282 -7.20 -15.86 -20.37
C LEU A 282 -8.57 -15.44 -19.82
N VAL A 283 -8.71 -15.37 -18.49
CA VAL A 283 -9.94 -14.89 -17.84
C VAL A 283 -10.29 -13.47 -18.30
N LEU A 284 -9.30 -12.57 -18.37
CA LEU A 284 -9.52 -11.19 -18.82
C LEU A 284 -9.86 -11.09 -20.32
N THR A 285 -9.27 -11.96 -21.14
CA THR A 285 -9.58 -12.09 -22.58
C THR A 285 -11.05 -12.49 -22.75
N ASP A 286 -11.51 -13.50 -22.02
CA ASP A 286 -12.91 -13.97 -22.06
C ASP A 286 -13.90 -12.91 -21.55
N LEU A 287 -13.52 -12.18 -20.50
CA LEU A 287 -14.37 -11.12 -19.91
C LEU A 287 -14.50 -9.89 -20.80
N SER A 288 -13.43 -9.52 -21.50
CA SER A 288 -13.42 -8.36 -22.40
C SER A 288 -13.94 -8.67 -23.80
N GLY A 289 -13.86 -9.93 -24.23
CA GLY A 289 -14.07 -10.30 -25.64
C GLY A 289 -12.98 -9.77 -26.58
N LYS A 290 -11.85 -9.32 -26.03
CA LYS A 290 -10.70 -8.75 -26.77
C LYS A 290 -9.45 -9.59 -26.53
N LEU A 291 -8.58 -9.64 -27.51
CA LEU A 291 -7.26 -10.28 -27.41
C LEU A 291 -6.25 -9.34 -26.74
N TYR A 292 -5.30 -9.93 -26.03
CA TYR A 292 -4.25 -9.21 -25.30
C TYR A 292 -3.52 -8.14 -26.15
N HIS A 293 -3.17 -8.49 -27.39
CA HIS A 293 -2.42 -7.61 -28.29
C HIS A 293 -3.26 -6.45 -28.86
N GLU A 294 -4.58 -6.46 -28.71
CA GLU A 294 -5.43 -5.35 -29.16
C GLU A 294 -5.31 -4.12 -28.26
N ASN A 295 -5.00 -4.32 -26.97
CA ASN A 295 -4.72 -3.22 -26.05
C ASN A 295 -3.82 -3.67 -24.89
N LEU A 296 -2.52 -3.80 -25.18
CA LEU A 296 -1.51 -4.26 -24.22
C LEU A 296 -1.57 -3.47 -22.90
N LYS A 297 -1.59 -2.14 -22.99
CA LYS A 297 -1.53 -1.26 -21.81
C LYS A 297 -2.68 -1.51 -20.84
N LEU A 298 -3.93 -1.54 -21.31
CA LEU A 298 -5.08 -1.74 -20.42
C LEU A 298 -5.10 -3.15 -19.82
N PHE A 299 -4.77 -4.19 -20.61
CA PHE A 299 -4.66 -5.55 -20.07
C PHE A 299 -3.62 -5.63 -18.94
N ARG A 300 -2.44 -5.05 -19.16
CA ARG A 300 -1.32 -5.06 -18.21
C ARG A 300 -1.66 -4.35 -16.92
N ILE A 301 -2.27 -3.16 -16.99
CA ILE A 301 -2.76 -2.42 -15.81
C ILE A 301 -3.75 -3.26 -14.99
N ILE A 302 -4.72 -3.90 -15.64
CA ILE A 302 -5.72 -4.71 -14.94
C ILE A 302 -5.06 -5.92 -14.27
N LEU A 303 -4.20 -6.63 -15.00
CA LEU A 303 -3.49 -7.82 -14.50
C LEU A 303 -2.59 -7.49 -13.31
N ASP A 304 -1.75 -6.45 -13.44
CA ASP A 304 -0.83 -6.03 -12.39
C ASP A 304 -1.59 -5.58 -11.13
N HIS A 305 -2.50 -4.62 -11.27
CA HIS A 305 -3.15 -4.01 -10.12
C HIS A 305 -4.09 -4.97 -9.39
N CYS A 306 -4.75 -5.89 -10.10
CA CYS A 306 -5.52 -6.96 -9.44
C CYS A 306 -4.62 -7.93 -8.68
N ARG A 307 -3.43 -8.29 -9.23
CA ARG A 307 -2.45 -9.11 -8.51
C ARG A 307 -1.94 -8.37 -7.27
N ALA A 308 -1.51 -7.12 -7.42
CA ALA A 308 -1.01 -6.30 -6.33
C ALA A 308 -2.04 -6.14 -5.20
N ALA A 309 -3.29 -5.80 -5.53
CA ALA A 309 -4.37 -5.70 -4.55
C ALA A 309 -4.64 -7.04 -3.83
N THR A 310 -4.55 -8.17 -4.54
CA THR A 310 -4.71 -9.51 -3.95
C THR A 310 -3.67 -9.78 -2.86
N PHE A 311 -2.40 -9.49 -3.14
CA PHE A 311 -1.30 -9.71 -2.19
C PHE A 311 -1.31 -8.70 -1.05
N LEU A 312 -1.63 -7.43 -1.31
CA LEU A 312 -1.76 -6.39 -0.28
C LEU A 312 -2.87 -6.73 0.73
N VAL A 313 -4.05 -7.11 0.26
CA VAL A 313 -5.14 -7.53 1.15
C VAL A 313 -4.78 -8.83 1.89
N GLY A 314 -4.06 -9.74 1.26
CA GLY A 314 -3.55 -10.96 1.90
C GLY A 314 -2.56 -10.69 3.05
N ASP A 315 -1.89 -9.55 3.03
CA ASP A 315 -1.05 -9.04 4.12
C ASP A 315 -1.78 -8.03 5.03
N GLY A 316 -3.12 -7.99 4.96
CA GLY A 316 -3.98 -7.22 5.86
C GLY A 316 -4.23 -5.76 5.45
N VAL A 317 -3.75 -5.33 4.28
CA VAL A 317 -3.96 -3.96 3.79
C VAL A 317 -5.27 -3.88 3.02
N HIS A 318 -6.36 -3.56 3.73
CA HIS A 318 -7.69 -3.45 3.13
C HIS A 318 -7.91 -2.10 2.41
N PRO A 319 -8.81 -1.99 1.42
CA PRO A 319 -9.06 -0.73 0.70
C PRO A 319 -9.66 0.36 1.61
N GLY A 320 -8.93 1.48 1.77
CA GLY A 320 -9.25 2.54 2.73
C GLY A 320 -8.94 3.94 2.23
N ASN A 321 -8.98 4.93 3.12
CA ASN A 321 -8.80 6.35 2.78
C ASN A 321 -7.42 6.91 3.12
N GLN A 322 -6.57 6.14 3.81
CA GLN A 322 -5.30 6.63 4.36
C GLN A 322 -4.16 5.68 3.97
N ASP A 323 -2.98 6.25 3.77
CA ASP A 323 -1.71 5.52 3.68
C ASP A 323 -1.75 4.28 2.76
N ALA A 324 -1.31 3.12 3.28
CA ALA A 324 -1.27 1.86 2.54
C ALA A 324 -2.67 1.40 2.07
N GLU A 325 -3.71 1.64 2.87
CA GLU A 325 -5.09 1.30 2.51
C GLU A 325 -5.59 2.12 1.31
N TYR A 326 -5.19 3.40 1.24
CA TYR A 326 -5.48 4.27 0.11
C TYR A 326 -4.83 3.76 -1.17
N ILE A 327 -3.58 3.27 -1.10
CA ILE A 327 -2.90 2.69 -2.27
C ILE A 327 -3.64 1.45 -2.75
N THR A 328 -4.02 0.54 -1.85
CA THR A 328 -4.78 -0.66 -2.23
C THR A 328 -6.10 -0.29 -2.92
N ARG A 329 -6.81 0.71 -2.37
CA ARG A 329 -8.01 1.26 -3.02
C ARG A 329 -7.71 1.87 -4.39
N ARG A 330 -6.64 2.64 -4.51
CA ARG A 330 -6.21 3.28 -5.77
C ARG A 330 -5.99 2.24 -6.87
N LEU A 331 -5.26 1.16 -6.57
CA LEU A 331 -4.99 0.07 -7.50
C LEU A 331 -6.27 -0.59 -8.00
N ILE A 332 -7.20 -0.91 -7.08
CA ILE A 332 -8.52 -1.46 -7.44
C ILE A 332 -9.25 -0.52 -8.40
N ARG A 333 -9.33 0.78 -8.07
CA ARG A 333 -10.08 1.74 -8.90
C ARG A 333 -9.46 1.95 -10.27
N ARG A 334 -8.13 2.00 -10.36
CA ARG A 334 -7.39 2.07 -11.64
C ARG A 334 -7.63 0.83 -12.50
N ALA A 335 -7.61 -0.36 -11.92
CA ALA A 335 -7.96 -1.60 -12.62
C ALA A 335 -9.40 -1.57 -13.15
N MET A 336 -10.37 -1.11 -12.36
CA MET A 336 -11.77 -0.99 -12.81
C MET A 336 -11.93 -0.01 -13.96
N ARG A 337 -11.23 1.12 -13.92
CA ARG A 337 -11.23 2.11 -14.98
C ARG A 337 -10.62 1.55 -16.26
N ALA A 338 -9.49 0.87 -16.17
CA ALA A 338 -8.87 0.20 -17.30
C ALA A 338 -9.79 -0.89 -17.90
N ALA A 339 -10.50 -1.65 -17.06
CA ALA A 339 -11.49 -2.65 -17.50
C ALA A 339 -12.66 -2.00 -18.26
N MET A 340 -13.14 -0.84 -17.81
CA MET A 340 -14.15 -0.06 -18.53
C MET A 340 -13.66 0.39 -19.92
N GLY A 341 -12.39 0.77 -20.06
CA GLY A 341 -11.75 1.05 -21.35
C GLY A 341 -11.67 -0.18 -22.28
N LEU A 342 -11.61 -1.39 -21.72
CA LEU A 342 -11.76 -2.62 -22.49
C LEU A 342 -13.21 -2.95 -22.85
N GLY A 343 -14.20 -2.25 -22.29
CA GLY A 343 -15.62 -2.49 -22.50
C GLY A 343 -16.27 -3.36 -21.42
N ILE A 344 -15.53 -3.73 -20.37
CA ILE A 344 -16.04 -4.49 -19.23
C ILE A 344 -16.78 -3.53 -18.30
N LYS A 345 -18.10 -3.68 -18.21
CA LYS A 345 -18.96 -2.80 -17.39
C LYS A 345 -19.50 -3.47 -16.13
N ASP A 346 -19.52 -4.80 -16.12
CA ASP A 346 -19.99 -5.62 -14.99
C ASP A 346 -18.84 -5.99 -14.06
N SER A 347 -19.16 -6.61 -12.91
CA SER A 347 -18.15 -7.11 -11.97
C SER A 347 -17.27 -8.17 -12.64
N PHE A 348 -15.96 -8.02 -12.49
CA PHE A 348 -14.96 -8.84 -13.19
C PHE A 348 -13.86 -9.32 -12.24
N MET A 349 -13.57 -8.55 -11.20
CA MET A 349 -12.44 -8.82 -10.31
C MET A 349 -12.55 -10.16 -9.59
N GLY A 350 -13.76 -10.62 -9.25
CA GLY A 350 -13.95 -11.89 -8.56
C GLY A 350 -13.35 -13.09 -9.32
N LYS A 351 -13.59 -13.17 -10.64
CA LYS A 351 -13.01 -14.23 -11.48
C LYS A 351 -11.50 -14.07 -11.63
N LEU A 352 -11.03 -12.85 -11.79
CA LEU A 352 -9.62 -12.56 -12.01
C LEU A 352 -8.76 -12.81 -10.76
N ILE A 353 -9.23 -12.37 -9.58
CA ILE A 353 -8.59 -12.62 -8.28
C ILE A 353 -8.59 -14.10 -7.97
N THR A 354 -9.69 -14.81 -8.27
CA THR A 354 -9.74 -16.27 -8.09
C THR A 354 -8.64 -16.95 -8.90
N ALA A 355 -8.42 -16.54 -10.15
CA ALA A 355 -7.32 -17.07 -10.97
C ALA A 355 -5.93 -16.80 -10.36
N PHE A 356 -5.69 -15.60 -9.82
CA PHE A 356 -4.43 -15.30 -9.12
C PHE A 356 -4.27 -16.14 -7.85
N LEU A 357 -5.33 -16.34 -7.06
CA LEU A 357 -5.30 -17.18 -5.87
C LEU A 357 -5.08 -18.66 -6.23
N ASP A 358 -5.68 -19.14 -7.32
CA ASP A 358 -5.50 -20.53 -7.80
C ASP A 358 -4.08 -20.77 -8.29
N ASP A 359 -3.42 -19.78 -8.90
CA ASP A 359 -2.03 -19.86 -9.35
C ASP A 359 -1.02 -19.67 -8.20
N ALA A 360 -1.41 -19.01 -7.10
CA ALA A 360 -0.57 -18.74 -5.92
C ALA A 360 -0.60 -19.84 -4.84
N LYS A 361 -0.56 -21.12 -5.23
CA LYS A 361 -0.69 -22.26 -4.29
C LYS A 361 0.45 -22.35 -3.28
N SER A 362 1.63 -21.84 -3.62
CA SER A 362 2.78 -21.77 -2.72
C SER A 362 2.55 -20.87 -1.50
N TYR A 363 1.61 -19.94 -1.59
CA TYR A 363 1.27 -19.00 -0.52
C TYR A 363 0.08 -19.51 0.31
N SER A 364 0.36 -20.36 1.29
CA SER A 364 -0.66 -20.92 2.20
C SER A 364 -1.50 -19.84 2.89
N GLN A 365 -0.90 -18.70 3.24
CA GLN A 365 -1.57 -17.53 3.80
C GLN A 365 -2.64 -16.94 2.86
N LEU A 366 -2.37 -16.86 1.55
CA LEU A 366 -3.36 -16.37 0.59
C LEU A 366 -4.52 -17.36 0.46
N GLN A 367 -4.24 -18.66 0.56
CA GLN A 367 -5.28 -19.69 0.52
C GLN A 367 -6.19 -19.61 1.75
N SER A 368 -5.63 -19.46 2.95
CA SER A 368 -6.41 -19.34 4.18
C SER A 368 -7.24 -18.06 4.25
N GLN A 369 -6.77 -16.99 3.59
CA GLN A 369 -7.46 -15.69 3.55
C GLN A 369 -8.30 -15.47 2.29
N ARG A 370 -8.48 -16.47 1.43
CA ARG A 370 -9.18 -16.35 0.13
C ARG A 370 -10.51 -15.59 0.22
N GLU A 371 -11.37 -15.96 1.18
CA GLU A 371 -12.69 -15.33 1.32
C GLU A 371 -12.59 -13.87 1.77
N ILE A 372 -11.66 -13.57 2.68
CA ILE A 372 -11.41 -12.20 3.16
C ILE A 372 -10.92 -11.33 2.00
N ILE A 373 -9.95 -11.84 1.21
CA ILE A 373 -9.38 -11.15 0.05
C ILE A 373 -10.48 -10.84 -0.98
N LEU A 374 -11.24 -11.86 -1.38
CA LEU A 374 -12.33 -11.70 -2.35
C LEU A 374 -13.38 -10.71 -1.84
N ASN A 375 -13.87 -10.87 -0.61
CA ASN A 375 -14.90 -10.00 -0.06
C ASN A 375 -14.45 -8.55 0.07
N SER A 376 -13.20 -8.32 0.48
CA SER A 376 -12.63 -6.98 0.63
C SER A 376 -12.57 -6.26 -0.73
N ILE A 377 -12.04 -6.91 -1.76
CA ILE A 377 -11.89 -6.30 -3.09
C ILE A 377 -13.24 -6.16 -3.79
N LEU A 378 -14.10 -7.18 -3.75
CA LEU A 378 -15.45 -7.12 -4.36
C LEU A 378 -16.35 -6.07 -3.70
N THR A 379 -16.18 -5.83 -2.40
CA THR A 379 -16.90 -4.76 -1.71
C THR A 379 -16.50 -3.38 -2.24
N GLU A 380 -15.21 -3.15 -2.48
CA GLU A 380 -14.76 -1.90 -3.09
C GLU A 380 -15.17 -1.80 -4.57
N GLU A 381 -15.09 -2.89 -5.34
CA GLU A 381 -15.56 -2.95 -6.73
C GLU A 381 -17.03 -2.52 -6.83
N LYS A 382 -17.90 -3.13 -6.02
CA LYS A 382 -19.34 -2.81 -5.99
C LYS A 382 -19.62 -1.36 -5.58
N LYS A 383 -18.83 -0.81 -4.65
CA LYS A 383 -18.95 0.60 -4.23
C LYS A 383 -18.56 1.54 -5.35
N PHE A 384 -17.44 1.28 -6.03
CA PHE A 384 -16.87 2.21 -7.00
C PHE A 384 -17.51 2.11 -8.39
N GLN A 385 -18.02 0.94 -8.79
CA GLN A 385 -18.58 0.72 -10.14
C GLN A 385 -19.67 1.73 -10.52
N LYS A 386 -20.54 2.07 -9.57
CA LYS A 386 -21.60 3.07 -9.77
C LYS A 386 -21.03 4.48 -9.97
N LEU A 387 -19.98 4.83 -9.21
CA LEU A 387 -19.35 6.14 -9.24
C LEU A 387 -18.56 6.34 -10.53
N LEU A 388 -17.83 5.31 -10.97
CA LEU A 388 -16.97 5.31 -12.16
C LEU A 388 -17.74 5.77 -13.41
N ILE A 389 -18.86 5.10 -13.72
CA ILE A 389 -19.68 5.40 -14.90
C ILE A 389 -20.21 6.84 -14.87
N SER A 390 -20.71 7.28 -13.71
CA SER A 390 -21.24 8.64 -13.58
C SER A 390 -20.16 9.70 -13.63
N GLY A 391 -19.02 9.47 -12.98
CA GLY A 391 -17.94 10.45 -12.84
C GLY A 391 -17.23 10.70 -14.17
N GLU A 392 -16.86 9.64 -14.89
CA GLU A 392 -16.21 9.76 -16.20
C GLU A 392 -17.09 10.51 -17.20
N ARG A 393 -18.41 10.22 -17.21
CA ARG A 393 -19.36 10.95 -18.04
C ARG A 393 -19.38 12.45 -17.74
N GLU A 394 -19.36 12.84 -16.47
CA GLU A 394 -19.37 14.26 -16.10
C GLU A 394 -18.04 14.96 -16.42
N ILE A 395 -16.91 14.27 -16.28
CA ILE A 395 -15.59 14.78 -16.71
C ILE A 395 -15.59 15.04 -18.21
N LEU A 396 -15.99 14.06 -19.03
CA LEU A 396 -16.00 14.20 -20.49
C LEU A 396 -16.96 15.31 -20.95
N LYS A 397 -18.15 15.43 -20.34
CA LYS A 397 -19.06 16.56 -20.60
C LYS A 397 -18.42 17.91 -20.26
N HIS A 398 -17.69 17.98 -19.16
CA HIS A 398 -17.01 19.20 -18.75
C HIS A 398 -15.90 19.57 -19.72
N VAL A 399 -15.10 18.59 -20.17
CA VAL A 399 -14.08 18.76 -21.21
C VAL A 399 -14.71 19.30 -22.50
N VAL A 400 -15.80 18.69 -22.99
CA VAL A 400 -16.50 19.18 -24.19
C VAL A 400 -17.01 20.61 -24.02
N ARG A 401 -17.46 20.98 -22.82
CA ARG A 401 -18.05 22.30 -22.54
C ARG A 401 -16.99 23.40 -22.36
N LYS A 402 -15.89 23.12 -21.66
CA LYS A 402 -14.91 24.12 -21.25
C LYS A 402 -13.56 24.03 -21.99
N GLY A 403 -13.27 22.91 -22.64
CA GLY A 403 -11.98 22.63 -23.28
C GLY A 403 -10.84 22.28 -22.31
N GLU A 404 -11.03 22.48 -21.00
CA GLU A 404 -10.02 22.21 -19.97
C GLU A 404 -10.67 21.72 -18.66
N VAL A 405 -9.85 21.09 -17.81
CA VAL A 405 -10.19 20.75 -16.42
C VAL A 405 -9.14 21.38 -15.52
N THR A 406 -9.56 22.27 -14.63
CA THR A 406 -8.66 22.88 -13.64
C THR A 406 -8.53 22.03 -12.38
N GLY A 407 -7.53 22.28 -11.53
CA GLY A 407 -7.42 21.64 -10.21
C GLY A 407 -8.66 21.84 -9.34
N PHE A 408 -9.33 22.99 -9.46
CA PHE A 408 -10.62 23.25 -8.81
C PHE A 408 -11.75 22.40 -9.38
N ASP A 409 -11.81 22.23 -10.71
CA ASP A 409 -12.79 21.34 -11.34
C ASP A 409 -12.56 19.88 -10.94
N ALA A 410 -11.31 19.42 -10.89
CA ALA A 410 -10.95 18.09 -10.39
C ALA A 410 -11.37 17.89 -8.93
N PHE A 411 -11.17 18.91 -8.07
CA PHE A 411 -11.68 18.88 -6.71
C PHE A 411 -13.21 18.84 -6.66
N ASN A 412 -13.90 19.56 -7.56
CA ASN A 412 -15.36 19.49 -7.69
C ASN A 412 -15.84 18.09 -8.07
N PHE A 413 -15.15 17.41 -8.99
CA PHE A 413 -15.47 16.02 -9.34
C PHE A 413 -15.30 15.08 -8.16
N TYR A 414 -14.24 15.28 -7.38
CA TYR A 414 -14.00 14.55 -6.14
C TYR A 414 -15.10 14.78 -5.10
N GLN A 415 -15.39 16.03 -4.72
CA GLN A 415 -16.35 16.31 -3.64
C GLN A 415 -17.81 16.03 -4.05
N THR A 416 -18.15 16.19 -5.33
CA THR A 416 -19.55 16.09 -5.82
C THR A 416 -19.90 14.68 -6.29
N TYR A 417 -18.99 14.04 -7.02
CA TYR A 417 -19.23 12.74 -7.66
C TYR A 417 -18.39 11.61 -7.03
N GLY A 418 -17.55 11.92 -6.04
CA GLY A 418 -16.66 10.94 -5.40
C GLY A 418 -15.55 10.45 -6.33
N PHE A 419 -15.28 11.16 -7.42
CA PHE A 419 -14.32 10.74 -8.44
C PHE A 419 -12.90 11.21 -8.07
N PRO A 420 -11.98 10.30 -7.75
CA PRO A 420 -10.65 10.68 -7.29
C PRO A 420 -9.86 11.51 -8.30
N LYS A 421 -8.91 12.31 -7.78
CA LYS A 421 -8.04 13.18 -8.58
C LYS A 421 -7.25 12.36 -9.60
N GLU A 422 -6.65 11.26 -9.14
CA GLU A 422 -5.80 10.38 -9.93
C GLU A 422 -6.56 9.74 -11.11
N LEU A 423 -7.83 9.39 -10.94
CA LEU A 423 -8.64 8.87 -12.05
C LEU A 423 -9.06 9.99 -13.00
N THR A 424 -9.21 11.22 -12.50
CA THR A 424 -9.45 12.40 -13.35
C THR A 424 -8.24 12.64 -14.25
N GLU A 425 -7.03 12.56 -13.69
CA GLU A 425 -5.78 12.63 -14.44
C GLU A 425 -5.72 11.55 -15.53
N GLU A 426 -6.09 10.30 -15.22
CA GLU A 426 -6.14 9.22 -16.20
C GLU A 426 -7.12 9.48 -17.35
N VAL A 427 -8.35 9.92 -17.05
CA VAL A 427 -9.37 10.21 -18.07
C VAL A 427 -8.91 11.34 -19.00
N LEU A 428 -8.25 12.37 -18.45
CA LEU A 428 -7.75 13.49 -19.24
C LEU A 428 -6.57 13.08 -20.12
N LYS A 429 -5.64 12.26 -19.59
CA LYS A 429 -4.47 11.79 -20.33
C LYS A 429 -4.86 11.05 -21.60
N GLU A 430 -5.96 10.29 -21.59
CA GLU A 430 -6.49 9.64 -22.80
C GLU A 430 -7.06 10.59 -23.84
N GLN A 431 -7.51 11.77 -23.43
CA GLN A 431 -7.93 12.83 -24.33
C GLN A 431 -6.76 13.72 -24.78
N GLY A 432 -5.52 13.38 -24.39
CA GLY A 432 -4.34 14.23 -24.62
C GLY A 432 -4.37 15.52 -23.81
N LEU A 433 -5.06 15.52 -22.67
CA LEU A 433 -5.24 16.66 -21.77
C LEU A 433 -4.59 16.39 -20.41
N GLU A 434 -4.33 17.46 -19.68
CA GLU A 434 -3.85 17.43 -18.30
C GLU A 434 -4.67 18.39 -17.43
N ILE A 435 -4.66 18.15 -16.11
CA ILE A 435 -5.29 19.06 -15.16
C ILE A 435 -4.51 20.39 -15.14
N GLN A 436 -5.17 21.46 -15.54
CA GLN A 436 -4.62 22.80 -15.50
C GLN A 436 -4.60 23.34 -14.07
N ASN A 437 -3.52 24.03 -13.67
CA ASN A 437 -3.37 24.57 -12.32
C ASN A 437 -3.68 23.53 -11.23
N ILE A 438 -2.91 22.43 -11.23
CA ILE A 438 -3.08 21.29 -10.32
C ILE A 438 -3.10 21.71 -8.84
N ASN A 439 -2.32 22.72 -8.46
CA ASN A 439 -2.28 23.32 -7.13
C ASN A 439 -3.64 23.88 -6.67
N GLY A 440 -4.54 24.17 -7.61
CA GLY A 440 -5.92 24.53 -7.34
C GLY A 440 -6.70 23.43 -6.62
N PHE A 441 -6.37 22.15 -6.82
CA PHE A 441 -7.00 21.03 -6.13
C PHE A 441 -6.72 21.07 -4.63
N GLU A 442 -5.44 21.21 -4.26
CA GLU A 442 -5.03 21.27 -2.84
C GLU A 442 -5.56 22.53 -2.16
N LYS A 443 -5.54 23.68 -2.84
CA LYS A 443 -6.15 24.91 -2.32
C LYS A 443 -7.63 24.70 -2.04
N ALA A 444 -8.39 24.17 -3.00
CA ALA A 444 -9.81 23.90 -2.84
C ALA A 444 -10.10 22.85 -1.76
N SER A 445 -9.28 21.80 -1.67
CA SER A 445 -9.38 20.77 -0.63
C SER A 445 -9.08 21.34 0.75
N ASN A 446 -8.06 22.18 0.88
CA ASN A 446 -7.72 22.86 2.13
C ASN A 446 -8.81 23.86 2.53
N GLU A 447 -9.37 24.62 1.58
CA GLU A 447 -10.51 25.51 1.83
C GLU A 447 -11.75 24.74 2.25
N HIS A 448 -12.10 23.65 1.56
CA HIS A 448 -13.21 22.77 1.94
C HIS A 448 -12.99 22.13 3.31
N SER A 449 -11.75 21.72 3.61
CA SER A 449 -11.37 21.19 4.93
C SER A 449 -11.43 22.28 5.99
N LYS A 450 -11.03 23.52 5.70
CA LYS A 450 -11.16 24.67 6.61
C LYS A 450 -12.62 25.07 6.82
N MET A 451 -13.47 24.99 5.80
CA MET A 451 -14.92 25.22 5.89
C MET A 451 -15.59 24.10 6.72
N SER A 452 -15.15 22.86 6.53
CA SER A 452 -15.55 21.72 7.35
C SER A 452 -15.04 21.84 8.79
N ALA A 453 -13.84 22.40 8.96
CA ALA A 453 -13.20 22.66 10.25
C ALA A 453 -13.83 23.84 10.99
N THR A 454 -14.25 24.91 10.30
CA THR A 454 -15.00 26.04 10.88
C THR A 454 -16.45 25.68 11.19
N ALA A 455 -17.05 24.73 10.45
CA ALA A 455 -18.29 24.05 10.88
C ALA A 455 -18.10 23.18 12.14
N SER A 456 -16.86 22.83 12.51
CA SER A 456 -16.50 22.17 13.77
C SER A 456 -15.83 23.08 14.81
N ALA A 457 -15.42 24.30 14.46
CA ALA A 457 -14.76 25.25 15.37
C ALA A 457 -15.73 25.93 16.36
N GLY A 458 -17.02 25.64 16.24
CA GLY A 458 -18.01 25.89 17.28
C GLY A 458 -18.23 24.71 18.24
N LYS A 459 -17.44 23.63 18.19
CA LYS A 459 -17.65 22.45 19.07
C LYS A 459 -16.84 22.56 20.37
N PHE A 460 -17.51 22.91 21.46
CA PHE A 460 -17.03 22.72 22.83
C PHE A 460 -16.92 21.21 23.18
N LYS A 461 -16.19 20.88 24.27
CA LYS A 461 -15.99 19.52 24.80
C LYS A 461 -17.31 18.72 24.80
N GLY A 462 -17.31 17.52 24.21
CA GLY A 462 -18.51 16.67 24.08
C GLY A 462 -19.32 16.85 22.78
N GLY A 463 -18.89 17.74 21.87
CA GLY A 463 -19.59 17.99 20.60
C GLY A 463 -20.71 19.04 20.69
N LEU A 464 -20.70 19.85 21.74
CA LEU A 464 -21.67 20.92 22.00
C LEU A 464 -21.36 22.17 21.18
N ALA A 465 -22.38 22.84 20.64
CA ALA A 465 -22.21 24.07 19.88
C ALA A 465 -22.04 25.33 20.77
N ASP A 466 -22.51 25.26 22.01
CA ASP A 466 -22.44 26.30 23.04
C ASP A 466 -22.61 25.68 24.45
N ALA A 467 -22.55 26.49 25.51
CA ALA A 467 -22.73 26.07 26.90
C ALA A 467 -24.10 26.48 27.49
N SER A 468 -25.12 26.71 26.65
CA SER A 468 -26.46 27.04 27.15
C SER A 468 -27.07 25.88 27.94
N GLU A 469 -28.00 26.18 28.84
CA GLU A 469 -28.74 25.17 29.60
C GLU A 469 -29.44 24.16 28.68
N LYS A 470 -30.00 24.64 27.55
CA LYS A 470 -30.67 23.80 26.57
C LYS A 470 -29.70 22.87 25.83
N THR A 471 -28.55 23.37 25.39
CA THR A 471 -27.50 22.54 24.77
C THR A 471 -26.95 21.50 25.76
N THR A 472 -26.80 21.89 27.04
CA THR A 472 -26.39 20.99 28.14
C THR A 472 -27.43 19.90 28.40
N ALA A 473 -28.72 20.23 28.38
CA ALA A 473 -29.80 19.25 28.48
C ALA A 473 -29.75 18.27 27.28
N PHE A 474 -29.61 18.79 26.06
CA PHE A 474 -29.55 17.97 24.86
C PHE A 474 -28.30 17.06 24.83
N HIS A 475 -27.22 17.46 25.52
CA HIS A 475 -26.07 16.60 25.76
C HIS A 475 -26.43 15.37 26.59
N THR A 476 -27.12 15.57 27.72
CA THR A 476 -27.63 14.47 28.55
C THR A 476 -28.58 13.57 27.77
N ALA A 477 -29.44 14.11 26.90
CA ALA A 477 -30.29 13.30 26.03
C ALA A 477 -29.50 12.48 24.99
N ALA A 478 -28.39 13.01 24.46
CA ALA A 478 -27.57 12.28 23.49
C ALA A 478 -26.97 11.00 24.09
N HIS A 479 -26.65 11.04 25.38
CA HIS A 479 -26.14 9.91 26.15
C HIS A 479 -27.22 8.86 26.46
N LEU A 480 -28.40 9.28 26.92
CA LEU A 480 -29.56 8.38 27.03
C LEU A 480 -29.90 7.73 25.67
N MET A 481 -29.76 8.48 24.57
CA MET A 481 -29.98 7.96 23.22
C MET A 481 -28.91 6.93 22.82
N LEU A 482 -27.63 7.15 23.14
CA LEU A 482 -26.58 6.15 22.87
C LEU A 482 -26.86 4.84 23.63
N ALA A 483 -27.23 4.93 24.91
CA ALA A 483 -27.61 3.76 25.69
C ALA A 483 -28.85 3.06 25.09
N GLY A 484 -29.87 3.81 24.69
CA GLY A 484 -31.05 3.26 24.01
C GLY A 484 -30.72 2.62 22.66
N LEU A 485 -29.83 3.22 21.87
CA LEU A 485 -29.36 2.62 20.61
C LEU A 485 -28.64 1.29 20.86
N ARG A 486 -27.83 1.20 21.91
CA ARG A 486 -27.13 -0.05 22.28
C ARG A 486 -28.08 -1.12 22.79
N GLU A 487 -29.09 -0.73 23.57
CA GLU A 487 -30.15 -1.63 24.05
C GLU A 487 -30.96 -2.22 22.88
N VAL A 488 -31.33 -1.38 21.92
CA VAL A 488 -32.22 -1.78 20.80
C VAL A 488 -31.45 -2.50 19.69
N LEU A 489 -30.28 -1.98 19.32
CA LEU A 489 -29.55 -2.46 18.15
C LEU A 489 -28.42 -3.44 18.50
N GLY A 490 -27.86 -3.37 19.72
CA GLY A 490 -26.78 -4.22 20.18
C GLY A 490 -25.50 -3.46 20.61
N SER A 491 -24.61 -4.18 21.29
CA SER A 491 -23.40 -3.63 21.91
C SER A 491 -22.30 -3.19 20.93
N HIS A 492 -22.41 -3.50 19.63
CA HIS A 492 -21.53 -2.99 18.58
C HIS A 492 -21.73 -1.50 18.27
N VAL A 493 -22.79 -0.90 18.81
CA VAL A 493 -23.08 0.52 18.61
C VAL A 493 -22.20 1.38 19.50
N HIS A 494 -21.28 2.10 18.87
CA HIS A 494 -20.37 3.05 19.50
C HIS A 494 -20.48 4.41 18.82
N GLN A 495 -20.24 5.47 19.57
CA GLN A 495 -20.24 6.83 19.03
C GLN A 495 -19.10 7.00 18.00
N LYS A 496 -19.44 7.54 16.82
CA LYS A 496 -18.49 7.93 15.77
C LYS A 496 -18.40 9.44 15.59
N GLY A 497 -19.36 10.20 16.11
CA GLY A 497 -19.32 11.66 16.14
C GLY A 497 -20.61 12.28 16.66
N SER A 498 -20.54 13.48 17.21
CA SER A 498 -21.72 14.23 17.67
C SER A 498 -21.64 15.71 17.28
N ASN A 499 -22.79 16.35 17.14
CA ASN A 499 -22.96 17.80 17.08
C ASN A 499 -24.30 18.16 17.71
N ILE A 500 -24.25 18.78 18.89
CA ILE A 500 -25.43 19.10 19.71
C ILE A 500 -25.55 20.62 19.77
N THR A 501 -26.73 21.15 19.43
CA THR A 501 -27.06 22.57 19.53
C THR A 501 -28.34 22.73 20.36
N ALA A 502 -28.72 23.96 20.70
CA ALA A 502 -29.99 24.25 21.37
C ALA A 502 -31.25 23.84 20.57
N ASP A 503 -31.10 23.48 19.29
CA ASP A 503 -32.22 23.13 18.40
C ASP A 503 -32.26 21.64 18.02
N ARG A 504 -31.11 20.95 18.06
CA ARG A 504 -31.00 19.57 17.58
C ARG A 504 -29.83 18.80 18.17
N ILE A 505 -29.99 17.49 18.18
CA ILE A 505 -28.94 16.50 18.41
C ILE A 505 -28.65 15.83 17.08
N ARG A 506 -27.41 15.95 16.58
CA ARG A 506 -26.90 15.13 15.48
C ARG A 506 -25.89 14.14 16.03
N PHE A 507 -26.15 12.86 15.85
CA PHE A 507 -25.35 11.80 16.45
C PHE A 507 -25.03 10.71 15.44
N ASP A 508 -23.76 10.36 15.34
CA ASP A 508 -23.21 9.40 14.41
C ASP A 508 -22.73 8.17 15.20
N PHE A 509 -23.11 6.97 14.78
CA PHE A 509 -22.83 5.74 15.52
C PHE A 509 -22.53 4.57 14.59
N SER A 510 -21.77 3.58 15.07
CA SER A 510 -21.46 2.36 14.31
C SER A 510 -22.67 1.46 14.16
N HIS A 511 -23.15 1.33 12.93
CA HIS A 511 -24.19 0.38 12.55
C HIS A 511 -24.23 0.29 11.02
N ASP A 512 -24.37 -0.92 10.47
CA ASP A 512 -24.35 -1.12 9.01
C ASP A 512 -25.73 -0.93 8.37
N MET A 513 -26.78 -1.30 9.11
CA MET A 513 -28.14 -1.34 8.59
C MET A 513 -28.89 -0.03 8.84
N LYS A 514 -29.89 0.25 8.01
CA LYS A 514 -30.84 1.33 8.26
C LYS A 514 -31.73 0.93 9.43
N MET A 515 -31.91 1.81 10.40
CA MET A 515 -32.87 1.58 11.48
C MET A 515 -34.29 1.52 10.90
N THR A 516 -35.03 0.50 11.32
CA THR A 516 -36.47 0.38 11.10
C THR A 516 -37.22 1.47 11.87
N ASP A 517 -38.48 1.71 11.50
CA ASP A 517 -39.31 2.68 12.21
C ASP A 517 -39.61 2.22 13.64
N GLU A 518 -39.71 0.90 13.83
CA GLU A 518 -39.88 0.24 15.12
C GLU A 518 -38.66 0.42 16.02
N GLU A 519 -37.44 0.21 15.51
CA GLU A 519 -36.20 0.43 16.27
C GLU A 519 -36.03 1.89 16.67
N LYS A 520 -36.33 2.83 15.76
CA LYS A 520 -36.29 4.27 16.10
C LYS A 520 -37.28 4.58 17.23
N ARG A 521 -38.52 4.09 17.14
CA ARG A 521 -39.51 4.28 18.19
C ARG A 521 -39.08 3.65 19.52
N ALA A 522 -38.47 2.47 19.50
CA ALA A 522 -37.96 1.83 20.71
C ALA A 522 -36.85 2.65 21.39
N VAL A 523 -35.97 3.28 20.60
CA VAL A 523 -34.95 4.22 21.13
C VAL A 523 -35.61 5.48 21.69
N GLU A 524 -36.59 6.05 21.00
CA GLU A 524 -37.35 7.20 21.54
C GLU A 524 -38.02 6.85 22.88
N GLU A 525 -38.68 5.69 22.97
CA GLU A 525 -39.31 5.20 24.19
C GLU A 525 -38.29 4.94 25.31
N TYR A 526 -37.09 4.47 24.97
CA TYR A 526 -36.01 4.30 25.95
C TYR A 526 -35.60 5.65 26.56
N VAL A 527 -35.33 6.65 25.73
CA VAL A 527 -34.93 7.99 26.20
C VAL A 527 -36.03 8.63 27.03
N ASN A 528 -37.28 8.61 26.53
CA ASN A 528 -38.40 9.24 27.22
C ASN A 528 -38.70 8.57 28.58
N ARG A 529 -38.56 7.24 28.69
CA ARG A 529 -38.68 6.56 29.99
C ARG A 529 -37.56 6.94 30.96
N GLY A 530 -36.33 7.11 30.47
CA GLY A 530 -35.23 7.61 31.31
C GLY A 530 -35.48 9.02 31.84
N VAL A 531 -36.09 9.89 31.02
CA VAL A 531 -36.54 11.23 31.43
C VAL A 531 -37.65 11.15 32.48
N GLU A 532 -38.68 10.33 32.25
CA GLU A 532 -39.80 10.15 33.17
C GLU A 532 -39.38 9.55 34.51
N ALA A 533 -38.40 8.65 34.49
CA ALA A 533 -37.80 8.05 35.68
C ALA A 533 -36.98 9.03 36.53
N LYS A 534 -36.75 10.26 36.03
CA LYS A 534 -36.01 11.33 36.73
C LYS A 534 -34.60 10.91 37.15
N ALA A 535 -33.91 10.19 36.27
CA ALA A 535 -32.57 9.68 36.54
C ALA A 535 -31.61 10.81 36.93
N LEU A 536 -30.93 10.63 38.07
CA LEU A 536 -29.93 11.55 38.60
C LEU A 536 -28.61 11.33 37.87
N VAL A 537 -27.97 12.43 37.44
CA VAL A 537 -26.65 12.36 36.81
C VAL A 537 -25.59 12.52 37.87
N THR A 538 -24.79 11.47 38.07
CA THR A 538 -23.67 11.45 39.03
C THR A 538 -22.34 11.26 38.29
N VAL A 539 -21.26 11.73 38.90
CA VAL A 539 -19.89 11.61 38.36
C VAL A 539 -19.01 10.92 39.39
N SER A 540 -18.31 9.88 38.96
CA SER A 540 -17.28 9.23 39.75
C SER A 540 -15.94 9.22 39.01
N GLU A 541 -14.84 9.30 39.76
CA GLU A 541 -13.49 9.11 39.24
C GLU A 541 -13.03 7.71 39.61
N MET A 542 -12.54 6.94 38.64
CA MET A 542 -12.03 5.58 38.86
C MET A 542 -10.90 5.25 37.90
N ALA A 543 -10.20 4.16 38.16
CA ALA A 543 -9.16 3.67 37.27
C ALA A 543 -9.75 3.29 35.90
N LYS A 544 -9.03 3.61 34.81
CA LYS A 544 -9.43 3.33 33.43
C LYS A 544 -9.75 1.85 33.20
N ASP A 545 -8.91 0.95 33.71
CA ASP A 545 -9.09 -0.50 33.57
C ASP A 545 -10.30 -1.00 34.37
N GLU A 546 -10.56 -0.39 35.54
CA GLU A 546 -11.75 -0.68 36.35
C GLU A 546 -13.02 -0.24 35.62
N ALA A 547 -13.04 0.98 35.06
CA ALA A 547 -14.16 1.48 34.26
C ALA A 547 -14.46 0.56 33.07
N TYR A 548 -13.43 0.10 32.37
CA TYR A 548 -13.58 -0.84 31.26
C TYR A 548 -14.20 -2.17 31.72
N SER A 549 -13.71 -2.72 32.83
CA SER A 549 -14.24 -3.98 33.39
C SER A 549 -15.70 -3.88 33.86
N GLN A 550 -16.14 -2.69 34.28
CA GLN A 550 -17.52 -2.41 34.69
C GLN A 550 -18.46 -2.16 33.50
N GLY A 551 -17.98 -2.31 32.25
CA GLY A 551 -18.80 -2.11 31.05
C GLY A 551 -19.17 -0.65 30.78
N VAL A 552 -18.41 0.31 31.31
CA VAL A 552 -18.59 1.74 31.03
C VAL A 552 -18.40 1.96 29.53
N GLU A 553 -19.31 2.69 28.89
CA GLU A 553 -19.18 2.98 27.46
C GLU A 553 -18.12 4.07 27.23
N GLY A 554 -17.29 3.89 26.20
CA GLY A 554 -16.24 4.84 25.86
C GLY A 554 -15.68 4.57 24.48
N SER A 555 -15.27 5.63 23.77
CA SER A 555 -14.61 5.55 22.47
C SER A 555 -13.19 6.12 22.58
N PHE A 556 -12.22 5.48 21.94
CA PHE A 556 -10.79 5.89 21.99
C PHE A 556 -10.16 5.84 23.39
N TRP A 557 -10.33 4.72 24.10
CA TRP A 557 -9.77 4.45 25.44
C TRP A 557 -8.28 4.77 25.59
N GLU A 558 -7.50 4.53 24.53
CA GLU A 558 -6.07 4.86 24.38
C GLU A 558 -5.74 6.33 24.72
N LYS A 559 -6.68 7.26 24.49
CA LYS A 559 -6.48 8.71 24.64
C LYS A 559 -6.82 9.22 26.04
N TYR A 560 -7.35 8.38 26.92
CA TYR A 560 -7.75 8.78 28.26
C TYR A 560 -6.63 8.53 29.29
N PRO A 561 -6.47 9.44 30.28
CA PRO A 561 -5.54 9.25 31.40
C PRO A 561 -5.93 8.04 32.26
N ASP A 562 -5.03 7.61 33.14
CA ASP A 562 -5.22 6.40 33.97
C ASP A 562 -6.40 6.50 34.95
N ILE A 563 -6.79 7.72 35.32
CA ILE A 563 -8.01 8.01 36.08
C ILE A 563 -9.01 8.70 35.17
N VAL A 564 -10.21 8.15 35.05
CA VAL A 564 -11.26 8.63 34.14
C VAL A 564 -12.50 9.08 34.91
N LYS A 565 -13.22 10.06 34.34
CA LYS A 565 -14.53 10.50 34.85
C LYS A 565 -15.64 9.70 34.19
N VAL A 566 -16.39 8.96 35.00
CA VAL A 566 -17.54 8.17 34.58
C VAL A 566 -18.81 8.91 34.98
N TYR A 567 -19.65 9.22 34.00
CA TYR A 567 -20.97 9.78 34.22
C TYR A 567 -21.99 8.65 34.24
N SER A 568 -22.84 8.61 35.27
CA SER A 568 -23.90 7.62 35.44
C SER A 568 -25.24 8.30 35.59
N MET A 569 -26.26 7.80 34.89
CA MET A 569 -27.64 8.28 34.98
C MET A 569 -28.49 7.20 35.64
N GLU A 570 -28.76 7.35 36.93
CA GLU A 570 -29.43 6.33 37.74
C GLU A 570 -30.79 6.84 38.25
N ASP A 571 -31.84 6.04 38.07
CA ASP A 571 -33.17 6.40 38.58
C ASP A 571 -33.37 6.02 40.06
N PRO A 572 -34.43 6.54 40.73
CA PRO A 572 -34.69 6.23 42.13
C PRO A 572 -34.94 4.75 42.45
N SER A 573 -35.16 3.90 41.43
CA SER A 573 -35.29 2.45 41.60
C SER A 573 -33.95 1.71 41.57
N GLY A 574 -32.85 2.42 41.31
CA GLY A 574 -31.50 1.87 41.18
C GLY A 574 -31.16 1.40 39.77
N LYS A 575 -31.98 1.70 38.76
CA LYS A 575 -31.69 1.34 37.38
C LYS A 575 -30.78 2.39 36.75
N ILE A 576 -29.67 1.92 36.18
CA ILE A 576 -28.74 2.74 35.40
C ILE A 576 -29.20 2.80 33.94
N TRP A 577 -29.48 4.00 33.45
CA TRP A 577 -29.93 4.28 32.09
C TRP A 577 -28.79 4.62 31.13
N SER A 578 -27.70 5.23 31.61
CA SER A 578 -26.46 5.40 30.86
C SER A 578 -25.28 5.40 31.83
N LYS A 579 -24.15 4.87 31.38
CA LYS A 579 -22.88 4.89 32.12
C LYS A 579 -21.71 4.98 31.15
N GLU A 580 -21.05 6.12 31.08
CA GLU A 580 -20.03 6.38 30.05
C GLU A 580 -18.97 7.40 30.44
N LEU A 581 -17.88 7.41 29.65
CA LEU A 581 -16.84 8.42 29.76
C LEU A 581 -17.26 9.70 29.04
N CYS A 582 -17.43 10.79 29.79
CA CYS A 582 -17.73 12.10 29.23
C CYS A 582 -16.89 13.20 29.91
N GLY A 583 -16.69 14.30 29.18
CA GLY A 583 -15.99 15.49 29.68
C GLY A 583 -16.71 16.80 29.42
N GLY A 584 -17.97 16.74 28.98
CA GLY A 584 -18.85 17.90 28.77
C GLY A 584 -19.82 18.12 29.93
N PRO A 585 -20.49 19.28 29.99
CA PRO A 585 -21.49 19.58 31.02
C PRO A 585 -22.74 18.73 30.85
N HIS A 586 -23.40 18.41 31.97
CA HIS A 586 -24.68 17.68 32.02
C HIS A 586 -25.66 18.40 32.93
N VAL A 587 -26.96 18.20 32.68
CA VAL A 587 -27.98 18.55 33.69
C VAL A 587 -27.88 17.60 34.88
N GLU A 588 -28.19 18.09 36.08
CA GLU A 588 -28.12 17.29 37.31
C GLU A 588 -29.17 16.17 37.34
N ASN A 589 -30.32 16.38 36.68
CA ASN A 589 -31.41 15.42 36.66
C ASN A 589 -32.07 15.35 35.28
N CYS A 590 -32.32 14.14 34.78
CA CYS A 590 -32.91 13.91 33.46
C CYS A 590 -34.33 14.48 33.34
N SER A 591 -35.05 14.70 34.44
CA SER A 591 -36.38 15.35 34.43
C SER A 591 -36.36 16.76 33.84
N ILE A 592 -35.22 17.46 33.86
CA ILE A 592 -35.06 18.77 33.21
C ILE A 592 -35.35 18.68 31.69
N LEU A 593 -35.11 17.52 31.08
CA LEU A 593 -35.37 17.28 29.66
C LEU A 593 -36.87 17.40 29.32
N SER A 594 -37.77 17.10 30.27
CA SER A 594 -39.21 17.22 30.07
C SER A 594 -39.68 18.66 29.82
N ASN A 595 -38.90 19.66 30.24
CA ASN A 595 -39.20 21.07 29.94
C ASN A 595 -39.15 21.40 28.44
N TYR A 596 -38.54 20.52 27.63
CA TYR A 596 -38.39 20.72 26.19
C TYR A 596 -39.35 19.85 25.37
N GLY A 597 -40.17 19.02 26.00
CA GLY A 597 -41.16 18.14 25.36
C GLY A 597 -40.78 16.65 25.37
N GLN A 598 -41.23 15.91 24.37
CA GLN A 598 -40.89 14.50 24.16
C GLN A 598 -39.73 14.34 23.17
N PHE A 599 -38.79 13.46 23.50
CA PHE A 599 -37.67 13.14 22.62
C PHE A 599 -38.14 12.41 21.36
N LYS A 600 -37.71 12.89 20.19
CA LYS A 600 -38.04 12.32 18.88
C LYS A 600 -36.83 12.25 17.95
N ILE A 601 -36.73 11.16 17.21
CA ILE A 601 -35.78 10.95 16.12
C ILE A 601 -36.44 11.41 14.83
N GLY A 602 -36.06 12.61 14.36
CA GLY A 602 -36.63 13.18 13.14
C GLY A 602 -36.12 12.52 11.86
N LYS A 603 -34.79 12.31 11.74
CA LYS A 603 -34.20 11.70 10.55
C LYS A 603 -33.06 10.76 10.90
N GLU A 604 -33.04 9.60 10.26
CA GLU A 604 -31.93 8.65 10.27
C GLU A 604 -31.44 8.46 8.83
N GLN A 605 -30.12 8.48 8.62
CA GLN A 605 -29.51 8.26 7.31
C GLN A 605 -28.08 7.71 7.44
N SER A 606 -27.58 7.07 6.39
CA SER A 606 -26.16 6.69 6.29
C SER A 606 -25.28 7.94 6.34
N SER A 607 -24.23 7.93 7.16
CA SER A 607 -23.19 8.98 7.15
C SER A 607 -21.98 8.56 6.31
N SER A 608 -21.54 7.32 6.50
CA SER A 608 -20.46 6.64 5.76
C SER A 608 -20.66 5.13 5.89
N ALA A 609 -19.81 4.30 5.26
CA ALA A 609 -19.87 2.85 5.46
C ALA A 609 -19.72 2.50 6.95
N GLY A 610 -20.58 1.60 7.44
CA GLY A 610 -20.63 1.19 8.86
C GLY A 610 -20.98 2.29 9.86
N THR A 611 -21.44 3.46 9.40
CA THR A 611 -21.83 4.57 10.28
C THR A 611 -23.17 5.16 9.88
N ARG A 612 -24.11 5.16 10.82
CA ARG A 612 -25.42 5.81 10.70
C ARG A 612 -25.42 7.14 11.42
N ARG A 613 -26.27 8.06 10.98
CA ARG A 613 -26.48 9.38 11.58
C ARG A 613 -27.95 9.57 11.90
N VAL A 614 -28.23 9.84 13.17
CA VAL A 614 -29.53 10.28 13.68
C VAL A 614 -29.51 11.79 13.90
N LYS A 615 -30.61 12.44 13.51
CA LYS A 615 -30.98 13.78 13.93
C LYS A 615 -32.21 13.69 14.82
N ALA A 616 -32.06 14.05 16.08
CA ALA A 616 -33.11 14.04 17.09
C ALA A 616 -33.31 15.44 17.68
N THR A 617 -34.47 15.66 18.28
CA THR A 617 -34.80 16.86 19.04
C THR A 617 -35.93 16.55 20.01
N PHE A 618 -36.27 17.51 20.86
CA PHE A 618 -37.50 17.43 21.65
C PHE A 618 -38.61 18.20 20.95
N VAL A 619 -39.82 17.63 20.95
CA VAL A 619 -41.03 18.23 20.38
C VAL A 619 -42.10 18.38 21.44
N GLU A 620 -42.85 19.48 21.39
CA GLU A 620 -43.97 19.75 22.31
C GLU A 620 -45.09 18.72 22.23
#